data_AF-A0A2B8A3F9-F1
#
_entry.id   AF-A0A2B8A3F9-F1
#
_cell.length_a   1.000
_cell.length_b   1.000
_cell.length_c   1.000
_cell.angle_alpha   90.00
_cell.angle_beta   90.00
_cell.angle_gamma   90.00
#
_symmetry.space_group_name_H-M   'P 1'
#
loop_
_entity.id
_entity.type
_entity.pdbx_description
1 polymer ?
#
loop_
_entity_poly.entity_id
_entity_poly.type
_entity_poly.pdbx_seq_one_letter_code
_entity_poly.pdbx_strand_id
1 'polypeptide(L)'
;GASGEDISVEASEAEGYYRIPEFSSSCIDFLVKVKGTSMCPEYQNGDVAGVRKINDLTFFQWGKVYLLDTDRGAFIKRLYPCEENPDLIVCHSDNA
;
A
#
# COMPACT_ATOMS: atom_id res chain seq x y z
N GLY A 1 -10.84 10.77 21.34
CA GLY A 1 -11.42 9.54 20.80
C GLY A 1 -12.49 9.93 19.83
N ALA A 2 -12.30 9.70 18.55
CA ALA A 2 -13.35 9.86 17.56
C ALA A 2 -13.94 8.47 17.34
N SER A 3 -15.19 8.28 17.75
CA SER A 3 -15.99 7.13 17.39
C SER A 3 -16.10 7.10 15.87
N GLY A 4 -15.64 6.02 15.24
CA GLY A 4 -15.93 5.76 13.84
C GLY A 4 -17.41 5.45 13.72
N GLU A 5 -18.21 6.43 13.30
CA GLU A 5 -19.54 6.15 12.79
C GLU A 5 -19.38 5.40 11.46
N ASP A 6 -19.94 4.20 11.39
CA ASP A 6 -20.02 3.45 10.13
C ASP A 6 -20.94 4.21 9.18
N ILE A 7 -20.36 4.86 8.18
CA ILE A 7 -21.11 5.50 7.10
C ILE A 7 -21.60 4.39 6.17
N SER A 8 -22.89 4.04 6.26
CA SER A 8 -23.58 3.20 5.27
C SER A 8 -24.00 4.06 4.09
N VAL A 9 -23.62 3.67 2.87
CA VAL A 9 -24.07 4.30 1.63
C VAL A 9 -24.99 3.30 0.92
N GLU A 10 -26.23 3.72 0.66
CA GLU A 10 -27.19 2.90 -0.07
C GLU A 10 -26.96 3.02 -1.59
N ALA A 11 -27.22 1.95 -2.34
CA ALA A 11 -26.99 1.95 -3.80
C ALA A 11 -27.81 3.04 -4.53
N SER A 12 -28.95 3.44 -3.98
CA SER A 12 -29.78 4.53 -4.50
C SER A 12 -29.18 5.93 -4.33
N GLU A 13 -28.18 6.09 -3.46
CA GLU A 13 -27.48 7.36 -3.23
C GLU A 13 -26.31 7.58 -4.22
N ALA A 14 -25.96 6.55 -5.01
CA ALA A 14 -24.90 6.64 -6.00
C ALA A 14 -25.46 7.06 -7.37
N GLU A 15 -24.91 8.12 -7.96
CA GLU A 15 -25.23 8.53 -9.33
C GLU A 15 -24.71 7.53 -10.39
N GLY A 16 -23.74 6.69 -10.02
CA GLY A 16 -23.19 5.63 -10.86
C GLY A 16 -22.09 4.85 -10.14
N TYR A 17 -21.61 3.76 -10.74
CA TYR A 17 -20.50 2.98 -10.21
C TYR A 17 -19.43 2.74 -11.28
N TYR A 18 -18.16 2.82 -10.86
CA TYR A 18 -17.02 2.43 -11.68
C TYR A 18 -16.45 1.13 -11.15
N ARG A 19 -16.43 0.07 -11.98
CA ARG A 19 -15.66 -1.13 -11.68
C ARG A 19 -14.23 -0.89 -12.10
N ILE A 20 -13.33 -0.90 -11.14
CA ILE A 20 -11.88 -0.93 -11.35
C ILE A 20 -11.55 -2.31 -11.95
N PRO A 21 -11.18 -2.41 -13.25
CA PRO A 21 -10.98 -3.70 -13.91
C PRO A 21 -9.88 -4.55 -13.27
N GLU A 22 -8.89 -3.92 -12.65
CA GLU A 22 -7.74 -4.51 -11.97
C GLU A 22 -8.15 -5.44 -10.81
N PHE A 23 -9.29 -5.18 -10.17
CA PHE A 23 -9.86 -6.10 -9.19
C PHE A 23 -10.41 -7.38 -9.80
N SER A 24 -10.83 -7.33 -11.07
CA SER A 24 -11.36 -8.48 -11.79
C SER A 24 -10.25 -9.27 -12.50
N SER A 25 -9.16 -8.62 -12.89
CA SER A 25 -8.00 -9.25 -13.54
C SER A 25 -6.94 -9.78 -12.57
N SER A 26 -7.26 -9.89 -11.27
CA SER A 26 -6.43 -10.51 -10.21
C SER A 26 -5.08 -9.84 -9.93
N CYS A 27 -4.91 -8.56 -10.28
CA CYS A 27 -3.66 -7.85 -10.00
C CYS A 27 -3.69 -7.02 -8.71
N ILE A 28 -4.86 -6.84 -8.08
CA ILE A 28 -5.04 -6.13 -6.80
C ILE A 28 -5.89 -6.97 -5.84
N ASP A 29 -5.40 -7.17 -4.62
CA ASP A 29 -6.12 -7.89 -3.55
C ASP A 29 -6.91 -6.92 -2.65
N PHE A 30 -6.37 -5.73 -2.37
CA PHE A 30 -7.02 -4.74 -1.51
C PHE A 30 -6.50 -3.31 -1.76
N LEU A 31 -7.22 -2.32 -1.26
CA LEU A 31 -6.81 -0.90 -1.29
C LEU A 31 -6.30 -0.45 0.07
N VAL A 32 -5.30 0.44 0.05
CA VAL A 32 -4.83 1.15 1.25
C VAL A 32 -4.75 2.64 1.00
N LYS A 33 -5.03 3.45 2.02
CA LYS A 33 -4.75 4.89 1.96
C LYS A 33 -3.29 5.14 2.36
N VAL A 34 -2.56 5.84 1.50
CA VAL A 34 -1.21 6.32 1.79
C VAL A 34 -1.28 7.38 2.90
N LYS A 35 -0.46 7.22 3.94
CA LYS A 35 -0.39 8.14 5.08
C LYS A 35 0.99 8.77 5.17
N GLY A 36 1.01 10.07 5.40
CA GLY A 36 2.24 10.86 5.53
C GLY A 36 2.93 11.10 4.19
N THR A 37 4.09 11.73 4.24
CA THR A 37 4.82 12.24 3.06
C THR A 37 6.11 11.47 2.77
N SER A 38 6.39 10.40 3.51
CA SER A 38 7.66 9.67 3.42
C SER A 38 7.96 9.05 2.04
N MET A 39 6.96 8.92 1.17
CA MET A 39 7.11 8.33 -0.16
C MET A 39 6.82 9.35 -1.28
N CYS A 40 6.80 10.65 -0.94
CA CYS A 40 6.71 11.72 -1.93
C CYS A 40 7.97 11.74 -2.82
N PRO A 41 7.86 12.15 -4.09
CA PRO A 41 6.65 12.67 -4.74
C PRO A 41 5.74 11.60 -5.35
N GLU A 42 6.20 10.34 -5.46
CA GLU A 42 5.49 9.27 -6.18
C GLU A 42 4.22 8.82 -5.46
N TYR A 43 4.23 8.80 -4.12
CA TYR A 43 3.06 8.46 -3.30
C TYR A 43 2.77 9.58 -2.30
N GLN A 44 1.66 10.29 -2.50
CA GLN A 44 1.25 11.44 -1.71
C GLN A 44 0.33 11.04 -0.56
N ASN A 45 0.32 11.85 0.49
CA ASN A 45 -0.63 11.66 1.59
C ASN A 45 -2.07 11.79 1.09
N GLY A 46 -2.87 10.74 1.29
CA GLY A 46 -4.27 10.69 0.85
C GLY A 46 -4.51 9.83 -0.39
N ASP A 47 -3.46 9.46 -1.13
CA ASP A 47 -3.57 8.56 -2.27
C ASP A 47 -4.17 7.21 -1.87
N VAL A 48 -4.82 6.55 -2.82
CA VAL A 48 -5.33 5.19 -2.68
C VAL A 48 -4.49 4.27 -3.54
N ALA A 49 -3.74 3.37 -2.89
CA ALA A 49 -2.88 2.40 -3.55
C ALA A 49 -3.56 1.04 -3.63
N GLY A 50 -3.53 0.43 -4.82
CA GLY A 50 -3.84 -0.98 -5.01
C GLY A 50 -2.68 -1.85 -4.56
N VAL A 51 -2.96 -2.82 -3.69
CA VAL A 51 -1.96 -3.72 -3.11
C VAL A 51 -2.23 -5.14 -3.56
N ARG A 52 -1.18 -5.83 -3.99
CA ARG A 52 -1.17 -7.26 -4.26
C ARG A 52 -0.32 -7.97 -3.21
N LYS A 53 -0.87 -9.00 -2.58
CA LYS A 53 -0.15 -9.89 -1.67
C LYS A 53 0.91 -10.66 -2.45
N ILE A 54 2.09 -10.74 -1.86
CA ILE A 54 3.19 -11.53 -2.39
C ILE A 54 3.24 -12.81 -1.59
N ASN A 55 2.75 -13.90 -2.19
CA ASN A 55 2.76 -15.22 -1.57
C ASN A 55 4.06 -15.99 -1.88
N ASP A 56 4.80 -15.55 -2.89
CA ASP A 56 6.05 -16.15 -3.34
C ASP A 56 7.11 -15.06 -3.52
N LEU A 57 8.18 -15.15 -2.73
CA LEU A 57 9.28 -14.19 -2.71
C LEU A 57 10.28 -14.40 -3.86
N THR A 58 10.13 -15.44 -4.68
CA THR A 58 11.00 -15.63 -5.87
C THR A 58 10.90 -14.48 -6.87
N PHE A 59 9.77 -13.76 -6.88
CA PHE A 59 9.54 -12.58 -7.72
C PHE A 59 9.85 -11.26 -7.01
N PHE A 60 10.43 -11.31 -5.81
CA PHE A 60 10.83 -10.11 -5.08
C PHE A 60 11.94 -9.37 -5.81
N GLN A 61 11.90 -8.04 -5.80
CA GLN A 61 12.84 -7.18 -6.52
C GLN A 61 13.29 -6.03 -5.63
N TRP A 62 14.60 -5.93 -5.39
CA TRP A 62 15.20 -4.78 -4.72
C TRP A 62 14.95 -3.47 -5.49
N GLY A 63 14.90 -2.37 -4.75
CA GLY A 63 14.62 -1.04 -5.29
C GLY A 63 13.16 -0.81 -5.68
N LYS A 64 12.25 -1.75 -5.42
CA LYS A 64 10.80 -1.59 -5.61
C LYS A 64 10.11 -1.20 -4.31
N VAL A 65 8.91 -0.62 -4.45
CA VAL A 65 8.06 -0.17 -3.35
C VAL A 65 7.14 -1.31 -2.93
N TYR A 66 7.11 -1.55 -1.63
CA TYR A 66 6.29 -2.59 -1.01
C TYR A 66 5.51 -2.03 0.18
N LEU A 67 4.37 -2.64 0.44
CA LEU A 67 3.67 -2.49 1.71
C LEU A 67 4.17 -3.58 2.68
N LEU A 68 4.76 -3.14 3.79
CA LEU A 68 5.17 -3.99 4.90
C LEU A 68 4.06 -3.98 5.94
N ASP A 69 3.51 -5.15 6.27
CA ASP A 69 2.58 -5.29 7.38
C ASP A 69 3.35 -5.73 8.63
N THR A 70 3.34 -4.89 9.67
CA THR A 70 4.08 -5.14 10.92
C THR A 70 3.12 -5.09 12.11
N ASP A 71 3.57 -5.56 13.26
CA ASP A 71 2.83 -5.46 14.53
C ASP A 71 2.45 -4.02 14.91
N ARG A 72 3.20 -3.03 14.42
CA ARG A 72 2.95 -1.60 14.64
C ARG A 72 2.15 -0.94 13.51
N GLY A 73 1.65 -1.73 12.58
CA GLY A 73 0.87 -1.29 11.43
C GLY A 73 1.64 -1.37 10.11
N ALA A 74 0.95 -0.97 9.05
CA ALA A 74 1.46 -1.08 7.69
C ALA A 74 2.27 0.16 7.26
N PHE A 75 3.37 -0.07 6.55
CA PHE A 75 4.23 0.97 5.99
C PHE A 75 4.45 0.76 4.49
N ILE A 76 4.49 1.83 3.72
CA ILE A 76 4.91 1.79 2.31
C ILE A 76 6.34 2.31 2.24
N LYS A 77 7.27 1.49 1.74
CA LYS A 77 8.72 1.77 1.69
C LYS A 77 9.36 1.14 0.46
N ARG A 78 10.45 1.73 0.00
CA ARG A 78 11.34 1.11 -0.99
C ARG A 78 12.33 0.20 -0.29
N LEU A 79 12.47 -1.04 -0.76
CA LEU A 79 13.27 -2.04 -0.07
C LEU A 79 14.61 -2.26 -0.75
N TYR A 80 15.67 -2.33 0.05
CA TYR A 80 17.04 -2.59 -0.37
C TYR A 80 17.67 -3.67 0.51
N PRO A 81 18.68 -4.41 0.01
CA PRO A 81 19.42 -5.33 0.84
C PRO A 81 20.25 -4.54 1.87
N CYS A 82 20.45 -5.11 3.05
CA CYS A 82 21.46 -4.61 3.99
C CYS A 82 22.82 -5.18 3.62
N GLU A 83 23.81 -4.31 3.41
CA GLU A 83 25.17 -4.74 3.02
C GLU A 83 25.91 -5.42 4.17
N GLU A 84 25.63 -5.02 5.42
CA GLU A 84 26.32 -5.59 6.59
C GLU A 84 25.68 -6.89 7.11
N ASN A 85 24.40 -7.14 6.81
CA ASN A 85 23.69 -8.31 7.33
C ASN A 85 22.61 -8.82 6.34
N PRO A 86 22.77 -10.03 5.78
CA PRO A 86 21.81 -10.59 4.81
C PRO A 86 20.44 -10.94 5.40
N ASP A 87 20.31 -11.04 6.73
CA ASP A 87 19.03 -11.30 7.40
C ASP A 87 18.20 -10.02 7.59
N LEU A 88 18.73 -8.86 7.20
CA LEU A 88 18.09 -7.56 7.34
C LEU A 88 17.75 -6.94 5.98
N ILE A 89 16.68 -6.14 5.99
CA ILE A 89 16.29 -5.30 4.85
C ILE A 89 16.35 -3.84 5.26
N VAL A 90 16.77 -2.99 4.32
CA VAL A 90 16.77 -1.54 4.50
C VAL A 90 15.48 -0.98 3.89
N CYS A 91 14.75 -0.24 4.72
CA CYS A 91 13.51 0.43 4.32
C CYS A 91 13.81 1.90 4.05
N HIS A 92 13.82 2.29 2.77
CA HIS A 92 14.08 3.66 2.35
C HIS A 92 12.79 4.44 2.13
N SER A 93 12.80 5.71 2.55
CA SER A 93 11.75 6.69 2.28
C SER A 93 12.18 7.52 1.08
N ASP A 94 11.31 7.74 0.10
CA ASP A 94 11.67 8.47 -1.13
C ASP A 94 11.65 10.00 -0.94
N ASN A 95 11.12 10.47 0.19
CA ASN A 95 11.11 11.89 0.49
C ASN A 95 12.53 12.40 0.76
N ALA A 96 12.88 13.51 0.12
CA ALA A 96 14.08 14.30 0.43
C ALA A 96 13.94 15.05 1.75
#